data_AF-A0A0M1JU51-F1
#
_entry.id   AF-A0A0M1JU51-F1
#
_cell.length_a   1.000
_cell.length_b   1.000
_cell.length_c   1.000
_cell.angle_alpha   90.00
_cell.angle_beta   90.00
_cell.angle_gamma   90.00
#
_symmetry.space_group_name_H-M   'P 1'
#
loop_
_entity.id
_entity.type
_entity.pdbx_description
1 polymer ?
#
loop_
_entity_poly.entity_id
_entity_poly.type
_entity_poly.pdbx_seq_one_letter_code
_entity_poly.pdbx_strand_id
1 'polypeptide(L)'
;MMNHEHEKFWSYWSVWSIPEWICKPLKIQPGEYMIKYHSATGDLIIKDPNNQEKEYRVNLYNLLPEDINEEQKEAIARLQKKKYASARDGIHHKHHIIPVQLCKKHPLIREAERYRVFNKDGDENLMLLPINFHKKNHTEGSKYYTTILGILDDQWARIQQDDLDTDPDEIKQTILEIVATTRDYLTELLQIAGSTIRDDFLSPDYPDSWLPK
;
A
#
# COMPACT_ATOMS: atom_id res chain seq x y z
N MET A 1 10.14 -27.57 16.26
CA MET A 1 9.51 -26.23 16.27
C MET A 1 10.22 -25.40 15.23
N MET A 2 9.60 -25.11 14.08
CA MET A 2 10.20 -24.23 13.08
C MET A 2 10.01 -22.77 13.51
N ASN A 3 11.09 -21.99 13.44
CA ASN A 3 11.13 -20.58 13.83
C ASN A 3 10.12 -19.76 12.99
N HIS A 4 9.38 -18.87 13.66
CA HIS A 4 8.45 -17.90 13.03
C HIS A 4 9.12 -16.99 11.97
N GLU A 5 10.45 -16.87 11.99
CA GLU A 5 11.22 -16.18 10.96
C GLU A 5 11.31 -16.97 9.64
N HIS A 6 11.24 -18.31 9.71
CA HIS A 6 11.25 -19.17 8.53
C HIS A 6 9.96 -18.99 7.73
N GLU A 7 8.79 -18.92 8.37
CA GLU A 7 7.49 -18.67 7.70
C GLU A 7 7.42 -17.30 7.01
N LYS A 8 8.06 -16.26 7.57
CA LYS A 8 8.15 -14.93 6.92
C LYS A 8 9.01 -14.96 5.67
N PHE A 9 10.09 -15.75 5.64
CA PHE A 9 10.97 -15.88 4.48
C PHE A 9 10.23 -16.44 3.25
N TRP A 10 9.35 -17.43 3.43
CA TRP A 10 8.60 -18.07 2.33
C TRP A 10 7.52 -17.18 1.70
N SER A 11 7.05 -16.13 2.39
CA SER A 11 5.98 -15.25 1.89
C SER A 11 6.36 -14.38 0.68
N TYR A 12 7.65 -14.30 0.35
CA TYR A 12 8.19 -13.43 -0.72
C TYR A 12 8.70 -14.18 -1.95
N TRP A 13 8.60 -15.51 -1.95
CA TRP A 13 9.10 -16.38 -2.99
C TRP A 13 7.98 -17.26 -3.53
N SER A 14 7.91 -17.39 -4.85
CA SER A 14 7.05 -18.40 -5.46
C SER A 14 7.92 -19.57 -5.88
N VAL A 15 7.56 -20.77 -5.43
CA VAL A 15 8.11 -22.01 -5.99
C VAL A 15 7.57 -22.16 -7.41
N TRP A 16 8.45 -22.39 -8.38
CA TRP A 16 8.09 -22.58 -9.76
C TRP A 16 9.07 -23.48 -10.49
N SER A 17 8.56 -24.29 -11.40
CA SER A 17 9.35 -25.05 -12.33
C SER A 17 9.96 -24.13 -13.38
N ILE A 18 11.27 -23.92 -13.32
CA ILE A 18 11.98 -23.12 -14.33
C ILE A 18 12.17 -23.93 -15.62
N PRO A 19 11.86 -23.34 -16.79
CA PRO A 19 12.14 -23.94 -18.08
C PRO A 19 13.64 -24.15 -18.31
N GLU A 20 13.98 -25.19 -19.06
CA GLU A 20 15.36 -25.58 -19.38
C GLU A 20 16.19 -24.45 -20.02
N TRP A 21 15.55 -23.59 -20.81
CA TRP A 21 16.22 -22.46 -21.46
C TRP A 21 16.69 -21.37 -20.48
N ILE A 22 16.09 -21.29 -19.28
CA ILE A 22 16.59 -20.45 -18.18
C ILE A 22 17.68 -21.20 -17.39
N CYS A 23 17.53 -22.51 -17.22
CA CYS A 23 18.45 -23.34 -16.44
C CYS A 23 19.84 -23.46 -17.07
N LYS A 24 19.88 -23.63 -18.39
CA LYS A 24 21.09 -23.96 -19.15
C LYS A 24 22.18 -22.87 -19.07
N PRO A 25 21.88 -21.57 -19.25
CA PRO A 25 22.87 -20.51 -19.07
C PRO A 25 23.36 -20.37 -17.63
N LEU A 26 22.51 -20.70 -16.65
CA LEU A 26 22.82 -20.61 -15.22
C LEU A 26 23.50 -21.86 -14.66
N LYS A 27 23.66 -22.92 -15.49
CA LYS A 27 24.21 -24.22 -15.10
C LYS A 27 23.50 -24.82 -13.88
N ILE A 28 22.17 -24.68 -13.85
CA ILE A 28 21.29 -25.29 -12.85
C ILE A 28 20.46 -26.40 -13.47
N GLN A 29 19.93 -27.31 -12.65
CA GLN A 29 19.08 -28.39 -13.12
C GLN A 29 17.64 -27.89 -13.30
N PRO A 30 16.88 -28.40 -14.28
CA PRO A 30 15.43 -28.18 -14.32
C PRO A 30 14.78 -28.71 -13.04
N GLY A 31 13.85 -27.94 -12.48
CA GLY A 31 13.20 -28.29 -11.23
C GLY A 31 12.44 -27.12 -10.63
N GLU A 32 11.96 -27.31 -9.41
CA GLU A 32 11.25 -26.28 -8.65
C GLU A 32 12.24 -25.38 -7.91
N TYR A 33 12.17 -24.08 -8.22
CA TYR A 33 13.00 -23.07 -7.57
C TYR A 33 12.14 -21.97 -6.98
N MET A 34 12.66 -21.31 -5.96
CA MET A 34 12.13 -20.05 -5.47
C MET A 34 12.56 -18.93 -6.41
N ILE A 35 11.62 -18.17 -6.95
CA ILE A 35 11.93 -17.15 -7.97
C ILE A 35 11.39 -15.79 -7.58
N LYS A 36 12.17 -14.74 -7.86
CA LYS A 36 11.83 -13.31 -7.75
C LYS A 36 12.18 -12.56 -9.04
N TYR A 37 11.27 -11.73 -9.57
CA TYR A 37 11.50 -10.86 -10.73
C TYR A 37 11.45 -9.39 -10.33
N HIS A 38 12.45 -8.62 -10.75
CA HIS A 38 12.60 -7.20 -10.45
C HIS A 38 12.35 -6.37 -11.70
N SER A 39 11.12 -5.87 -11.86
CA SER A 39 10.66 -5.22 -13.10
C SER A 39 11.44 -3.97 -13.50
N ALA A 40 11.97 -3.21 -12.54
CA ALA A 40 12.74 -1.99 -12.83
C ALA A 40 14.12 -2.27 -13.42
N THR A 41 14.72 -3.43 -13.14
CA THR A 41 16.02 -3.82 -13.72
C THR A 41 15.88 -4.92 -14.76
N GLY A 42 14.76 -5.64 -14.79
CA GLY A 42 14.59 -6.84 -15.61
C GLY A 42 15.23 -8.09 -15.01
N ASP A 43 15.68 -8.05 -13.75
CA ASP A 43 16.41 -9.17 -13.16
C ASP A 43 15.49 -10.26 -12.62
N LEU A 44 15.85 -11.50 -12.93
CA LEU A 44 15.34 -12.72 -12.33
C LEU A 44 16.33 -13.22 -11.27
N ILE A 45 15.85 -13.42 -10.06
CA ILE A 45 16.59 -13.98 -8.92
C ILE A 45 16.00 -15.34 -8.61
N ILE A 46 16.83 -16.37 -8.62
CA ILE A 46 16.45 -17.78 -8.45
C ILE A 46 17.22 -18.34 -7.24
N LYS A 47 16.51 -19.02 -6.34
CA LYS A 47 17.08 -19.72 -5.19
C LYS A 47 16.62 -21.16 -5.14
N ASP A 48 17.52 -22.04 -4.74
CA ASP A 48 17.18 -23.42 -4.47
C ASP A 48 16.43 -23.49 -3.12
N PRO A 49 15.20 -24.05 -3.06
CA PRO A 49 14.47 -24.18 -1.81
C PRO A 49 15.19 -25.06 -0.78
N ASN A 50 16.05 -25.98 -1.23
CA ASN A 50 16.82 -26.89 -0.38
C ASN A 50 18.24 -26.37 -0.08
N ASN A 51 18.69 -25.32 -0.76
CA ASN A 51 20.01 -24.71 -0.56
C ASN A 51 19.92 -23.18 -0.64
N GLN A 52 19.51 -22.57 0.47
CA GLN A 52 19.21 -21.13 0.57
C GLN A 52 20.45 -20.21 0.42
N GLU A 53 21.66 -20.75 0.50
CA GLU A 53 22.91 -19.99 0.33
C GLU A 53 23.20 -19.67 -1.14
N LYS A 54 22.65 -20.47 -2.07
CA LYS A 54 22.94 -20.32 -3.50
C LYS A 54 21.86 -19.50 -4.21
N GLU A 55 22.20 -18.25 -4.53
CA GLU A 55 21.37 -17.32 -5.30
C GLU A 55 21.92 -17.13 -6.71
N TYR A 56 21.05 -17.25 -7.72
CA TYR A 56 21.37 -16.97 -9.11
C TYR A 56 20.61 -15.72 -9.55
N ARG A 57 21.33 -14.72 -10.03
CA ARG A 57 20.73 -13.49 -10.56
C ARG A 57 21.08 -13.32 -12.02
N VAL A 58 20.06 -13.03 -12.82
CA VAL A 58 20.23 -12.88 -14.27
C VAL A 58 19.22 -11.90 -14.83
N ASN A 59 19.64 -11.07 -15.77
CA ASN A 59 18.70 -10.22 -16.47
C ASN A 59 17.89 -11.07 -17.45
N LEU A 60 16.56 -11.06 -17.32
CA LEU A 60 15.67 -11.88 -18.14
C LEU A 60 15.85 -11.57 -19.63
N TYR A 61 16.08 -10.31 -20.00
CA TYR A 61 16.28 -9.91 -21.39
C TYR A 61 17.58 -10.45 -22.00
N ASN A 62 18.60 -10.71 -21.17
CA ASN A 62 19.86 -11.32 -21.62
C ASN A 62 19.74 -12.84 -21.82
N LEU A 63 18.64 -13.45 -21.36
CA LEU A 63 18.37 -14.88 -21.55
C LEU A 63 17.49 -15.17 -22.76
N LEU A 64 16.92 -14.13 -23.38
CA LEU A 64 16.01 -14.32 -24.49
C LEU A 64 16.80 -14.60 -25.78
N PRO A 65 16.52 -15.70 -26.49
CA PRO A 65 17.01 -15.85 -27.86
C PRO A 65 16.40 -14.76 -28.75
N GLU A 66 17.06 -14.44 -29.87
CA GLU A 66 16.56 -13.44 -30.83
C GLU A 66 15.16 -13.80 -31.37
N ASP A 67 14.86 -15.09 -31.48
CA ASP A 67 13.55 -15.62 -31.85
C ASP A 67 12.88 -16.36 -30.67
N ILE A 68 11.97 -15.66 -29.98
CA ILE A 68 11.15 -16.24 -28.91
C ILE A 68 9.86 -16.85 -29.48
N ASN A 69 9.57 -18.11 -29.13
CA ASN A 69 8.32 -18.78 -29.48
C ASN A 69 7.16 -18.41 -28.52
N GLU A 70 5.92 -18.81 -28.86
CA GLU A 70 4.74 -18.45 -28.05
C GLU A 70 4.75 -19.03 -26.62
N GLU A 71 5.30 -20.24 -26.45
CA GLU A 71 5.45 -20.85 -25.11
C GLU A 71 6.42 -20.05 -24.23
N GLN A 72 7.52 -19.57 -24.82
CA GLN A 72 8.49 -18.70 -24.16
C GLN A 72 7.88 -17.34 -23.83
N LYS A 73 7.10 -16.75 -24.75
CA LYS A 73 6.36 -15.50 -24.50
C LYS A 73 5.38 -15.66 -23.35
N GLU A 74 4.66 -16.78 -23.28
CA GLU A 74 3.74 -17.05 -22.18
C GLU A 74 4.49 -17.23 -20.85
N ALA A 75 5.61 -17.97 -20.84
CA ALA A 75 6.46 -18.14 -19.67
C ALA A 75 7.02 -16.78 -19.17
N ILE A 76 7.52 -15.94 -20.08
CA ILE A 76 8.00 -14.58 -19.78
C ILE A 76 6.87 -13.72 -19.24
N ALA A 77 5.71 -13.73 -19.89
CA ALA A 77 4.55 -12.97 -19.44
C ALA A 77 4.10 -13.42 -18.04
N ARG A 78 4.16 -14.72 -17.74
CA ARG A 78 3.88 -15.27 -16.40
C ARG A 78 4.94 -14.82 -15.37
N LEU A 79 6.22 -14.81 -15.74
CA LEU A 79 7.32 -14.31 -14.89
C LEU A 79 7.20 -12.80 -14.62
N GLN A 80 6.82 -12.02 -15.63
CA GLN A 80 6.63 -10.57 -15.54
C GLN A 80 5.33 -10.18 -14.81
N LYS A 81 4.25 -10.97 -14.97
CA LYS A 81 2.95 -10.75 -14.31
C LYS A 81 2.95 -11.16 -12.84
N LYS A 82 3.92 -11.96 -12.39
CA LYS A 82 4.10 -12.25 -10.96
C LYS A 82 4.49 -10.95 -10.26
N LYS A 83 3.46 -10.27 -9.72
CA LYS A 83 3.60 -9.15 -8.82
C LYS A 83 4.19 -9.68 -7.52
N TYR A 84 5.49 -9.55 -7.37
CA TYR A 84 6.12 -9.67 -6.06
C TYR A 84 5.56 -8.57 -5.16
N ALA A 85 5.28 -8.91 -3.92
CA ALA A 85 5.13 -7.91 -2.87
C ALA A 85 6.39 -7.03 -2.93
N SER A 86 6.20 -5.78 -3.34
CA SER A 86 7.28 -4.86 -3.64
C SER A 86 8.15 -4.70 -2.40
N ALA A 87 9.41 -5.12 -2.51
CA ALA A 87 10.45 -4.80 -1.53
C ALA A 87 10.88 -3.33 -1.73
N ARG A 88 10.07 -2.41 -1.20
CA ARG A 88 10.52 -1.14 -0.61
C ARG A 88 9.72 -1.03 0.68
N ASP A 89 10.35 -1.41 1.78
CA ASP A 89 9.86 -1.30 3.15
C ASP A 89 8.47 -1.91 3.43
N GLY A 90 8.47 -3.24 3.55
CA GLY A 90 7.66 -4.02 4.51
C GLY A 90 6.19 -3.66 4.69
N ILE A 91 5.31 -4.23 3.85
CA ILE A 91 3.83 -4.34 4.04
C ILE A 91 3.09 -2.98 4.02
N HIS A 92 3.70 -1.91 4.52
CA HIS A 92 3.09 -0.61 4.77
C HIS A 92 3.81 0.51 4.01
N HIS A 93 3.07 1.36 3.32
CA HIS A 93 3.58 2.56 2.66
C HIS A 93 3.11 3.82 3.38
N LYS A 94 3.76 4.96 3.16
CA LYS A 94 3.16 6.24 3.56
C LYS A 94 1.90 6.46 2.71
N HIS A 95 0.76 6.54 3.39
CA HIS A 95 -0.54 6.84 2.83
C HIS A 95 -1.06 8.13 3.44
N HIS A 96 -1.77 8.92 2.64
CA HIS A 96 -2.55 10.04 3.18
C HIS A 96 -3.66 9.53 4.08
N ILE A 97 -3.80 10.08 5.27
CA ILE A 97 -4.92 9.79 6.18
C ILE A 97 -6.18 10.34 5.53
N ILE A 98 -6.22 11.63 5.23
CA ILE A 98 -7.31 12.18 4.42
C ILE A 98 -7.02 11.84 2.95
N PRO A 99 -7.93 11.15 2.23
CA PRO A 99 -7.74 10.82 0.83
C PRO A 99 -7.40 12.05 -0.03
N VAL A 100 -6.36 11.94 -0.86
CA VAL A 100 -5.87 13.03 -1.74
C VAL A 100 -6.98 13.67 -2.58
N GLN A 101 -7.96 12.87 -3.00
CA GLN A 101 -9.12 13.34 -3.75
C GLN A 101 -9.98 14.32 -2.94
N LEU A 102 -10.16 14.07 -1.64
CA LEU A 102 -10.81 14.99 -0.70
C LEU A 102 -9.94 16.20 -0.43
N CYS A 103 -8.63 16.01 -0.23
CA CYS A 103 -7.70 17.14 -0.03
C CYS A 103 -7.72 18.15 -1.18
N LYS A 104 -8.03 17.71 -2.42
CA LYS A 104 -8.09 18.59 -3.59
C LYS A 104 -9.42 19.35 -3.72
N LYS A 105 -10.51 18.83 -3.14
CA LYS A 105 -11.88 19.30 -3.42
C LYS A 105 -12.56 19.94 -2.22
N HIS A 106 -12.30 19.45 -1.01
CA HIS A 106 -13.09 19.80 0.18
C HIS A 106 -12.82 21.24 0.66
N PRO A 107 -13.85 22.06 0.91
CA PRO A 107 -13.70 23.47 1.32
C PRO A 107 -12.81 23.68 2.54
N LEU A 108 -13.05 22.97 3.64
CA LEU A 108 -12.26 23.06 4.87
C LEU A 108 -10.75 22.89 4.61
N ILE A 109 -10.36 21.89 3.79
CA ILE A 109 -8.95 21.62 3.50
C ILE A 109 -8.36 22.72 2.63
N ARG A 110 -9.12 23.22 1.64
CA ARG A 110 -8.67 24.31 0.77
C ARG A 110 -8.44 25.60 1.57
N GLU A 111 -9.32 25.90 2.52
CA GLU A 111 -9.17 27.06 3.40
C GLU A 111 -7.95 26.91 4.31
N ALA A 112 -7.73 25.72 4.87
CA ALA A 112 -6.53 25.46 5.67
C ALA A 112 -5.22 25.56 4.87
N GLU A 113 -5.19 25.09 3.62
CA GLU A 113 -4.05 25.29 2.73
C GLU A 113 -3.87 26.78 2.37
N ARG A 114 -4.97 27.53 2.17
CA ARG A 114 -4.95 28.97 1.89
C ARG A 114 -4.33 29.76 3.05
N TYR A 115 -4.71 29.43 4.28
CA TYR A 115 -4.13 30.01 5.49
C TYR A 115 -2.74 29.44 5.85
N ARG A 116 -2.27 28.41 5.11
CA ARG A 116 -1.00 27.71 5.36
C ARG A 116 -0.92 27.05 6.74
N VAL A 117 -2.06 26.65 7.28
CA VAL A 117 -2.13 25.99 8.60
C VAL A 117 -2.18 24.47 8.50
N PHE A 118 -2.29 23.93 7.28
CA PHE A 118 -2.25 22.50 6.99
C PHE A 118 -1.51 22.25 5.67
N ASN A 119 -0.62 21.25 5.66
CA ASN A 119 -0.02 20.74 4.44
C ASN A 119 -0.58 19.35 4.15
N LYS A 120 -1.39 19.23 3.09
CA LYS A 120 -1.97 17.93 2.72
C LYS A 120 -0.93 16.86 2.39
N ASP A 121 0.27 17.24 1.97
CA ASP A 121 1.39 16.36 1.68
C ASP A 121 2.44 16.35 2.81
N GLY A 122 2.13 17.02 3.93
CA GLY A 122 2.94 17.06 5.14
C GLY A 122 2.83 15.77 5.95
N ASP A 123 3.82 15.54 6.82
CA ASP A 123 3.85 14.35 7.67
C ASP A 123 2.63 14.27 8.62
N GLU A 124 1.98 15.39 8.92
CA GLU A 124 0.75 15.40 9.72
C GLU A 124 -0.36 14.58 9.07
N ASN A 125 -0.49 14.59 7.74
CA ASN A 125 -1.53 13.85 7.01
C ASN A 125 -1.02 12.51 6.47
N LEU A 126 0.18 12.07 6.84
CA LEU A 126 0.75 10.80 6.38
C LEU A 126 0.79 9.77 7.51
N MET A 127 0.56 8.50 7.15
CA MET A 127 0.67 7.36 8.05
C MET A 127 1.17 6.14 7.30
N LEU A 128 1.95 5.28 7.97
CA LEU A 128 2.33 3.98 7.42
C LEU A 128 1.13 3.02 7.51
N LEU A 129 0.53 2.70 6.36
CA LEU A 129 -0.62 1.79 6.24
C LEU A 129 -0.34 0.70 5.19
N PRO A 130 -1.04 -0.45 5.20
CA PRO A 130 -0.79 -1.53 4.25
C PRO A 130 -0.86 -1.05 2.80
N ILE A 131 0.03 -1.51 1.92
CA ILE A 131 0.17 -1.01 0.54
C ILE A 131 -1.15 -1.00 -0.28
N ASN A 132 -2.05 -1.93 0.00
CA ASN A 132 -3.33 -2.06 -0.68
C ASN A 132 -4.43 -1.15 -0.10
N PHE A 133 -4.17 -0.45 1.01
CA PHE A 133 -5.09 0.48 1.65
C PHE A 133 -5.54 1.55 0.65
N HIS A 134 -4.60 2.12 -0.11
CA HIS A 134 -4.93 3.14 -1.12
C HIS A 134 -5.93 2.65 -2.18
N LYS A 135 -5.79 1.42 -2.66
CA LYS A 135 -6.60 0.90 -3.77
C LYS A 135 -8.03 0.55 -3.38
N LYS A 136 -8.27 0.26 -2.11
CA LYS A 136 -9.60 -0.15 -1.60
C LYS A 136 -10.31 0.99 -0.89
N ASN A 137 -9.55 1.77 -0.12
CA ASN A 137 -10.12 2.72 0.84
C ASN A 137 -10.00 4.17 0.41
N HIS A 138 -9.12 4.55 -0.52
CA HIS A 138 -9.01 5.97 -0.96
C HIS A 138 -9.69 6.28 -2.29
N THR A 139 -10.33 5.29 -2.91
CA THR A 139 -11.15 5.52 -4.10
C THR A 139 -12.48 6.16 -3.73
N GLU A 140 -12.87 7.18 -4.48
CA GLU A 140 -14.21 7.80 -4.42
C GLU A 140 -15.31 6.73 -4.38
N GLY A 141 -16.20 6.82 -3.39
CA GLY A 141 -17.26 5.84 -3.13
C GLY A 141 -16.86 4.63 -2.27
N SER A 142 -15.59 4.51 -1.87
CA SER A 142 -15.23 3.55 -0.81
C SER A 142 -15.85 3.98 0.53
N LYS A 143 -16.07 3.02 1.41
CA LYS A 143 -16.62 3.29 2.75
C LYS A 143 -15.75 4.27 3.54
N TYR A 144 -14.44 4.07 3.54
CA TYR A 144 -13.51 4.98 4.20
C TYR A 144 -13.59 6.40 3.62
N TYR A 145 -13.59 6.53 2.29
CA TYR A 145 -13.72 7.83 1.63
C TYR A 145 -15.00 8.54 2.04
N THR A 146 -16.14 7.83 2.01
CA THR A 146 -17.44 8.41 2.39
C THR A 146 -17.48 8.80 3.87
N THR A 147 -16.83 8.03 4.75
CA THR A 147 -16.75 8.36 6.17
C THR A 147 -15.93 9.63 6.40
N ILE A 148 -14.73 9.73 5.81
CA ILE A 148 -13.89 10.92 5.94
C ILE A 148 -14.58 12.16 5.33
N LEU A 149 -15.30 11.99 4.21
CA LEU A 149 -16.10 13.06 3.61
C LEU A 149 -17.19 13.55 4.58
N GLY A 150 -17.96 12.65 5.18
CA GLY A 150 -19.00 13.01 6.16
C GLY A 150 -18.44 13.78 7.36
N ILE A 151 -17.32 13.33 7.93
CA ILE A 151 -16.64 14.04 9.03
C ILE A 151 -16.25 15.46 8.60
N LEU A 152 -15.66 15.60 7.42
CA LEU A 152 -15.23 16.90 6.91
C LEU A 152 -16.43 17.84 6.64
N ASP A 153 -17.52 17.31 6.08
CA ASP A 153 -18.74 18.07 5.80
C ASP A 153 -19.40 18.55 7.10
N ASP A 154 -19.54 17.67 8.10
CA ASP A 154 -20.14 18.01 9.40
C ASP A 154 -19.34 19.09 10.14
N GLN A 155 -18.01 18.93 10.20
CA GLN A 155 -17.14 19.89 10.87
C GLN A 155 -17.10 21.23 10.14
N TRP A 156 -17.09 21.21 8.81
CA TRP A 156 -17.17 22.44 8.03
C TRP A 156 -18.49 23.17 8.23
N ALA A 157 -19.61 22.44 8.22
CA ALA A 157 -20.91 23.03 8.49
C ALA A 157 -20.98 23.69 9.89
N ARG A 158 -20.39 23.05 10.91
CA ARG A 158 -20.28 23.63 12.26
C ARG A 158 -19.46 24.92 12.27
N ILE A 159 -18.27 24.91 11.68
CA ILE A 159 -17.41 26.12 11.57
C ILE A 159 -18.17 27.28 10.93
N GLN A 160 -18.93 27.01 9.88
CA GLN A 160 -19.73 28.03 9.19
C GLN A 160 -20.93 28.50 10.03
N GLN A 161 -21.57 27.62 10.80
CA GLN A 161 -22.67 27.99 11.69
C GLN A 161 -22.22 28.89 12.84
N ASP A 162 -20.99 28.69 13.30
CA ASP A 162 -20.40 29.45 14.40
C ASP A 162 -19.67 30.73 13.91
N ASP A 163 -19.74 31.07 12.61
CA ASP A 163 -19.05 32.19 11.96
C ASP A 163 -17.50 32.15 12.11
N LEU A 164 -16.92 30.95 12.22
CA LEU A 164 -15.48 30.72 12.42
C LEU A 164 -14.73 30.36 11.13
N ASP A 165 -15.38 30.44 9.97
CA ASP A 165 -14.79 30.08 8.66
C ASP A 165 -13.68 31.05 8.19
N THR A 166 -13.49 32.14 8.93
CA THR A 166 -12.39 33.09 8.74
C THR A 166 -11.30 32.99 9.81
N ASP A 167 -11.48 32.15 10.85
CA ASP A 167 -10.50 31.94 11.92
C ASP A 167 -9.50 30.83 11.55
N PRO A 168 -8.22 31.16 11.28
CA PRO A 168 -7.22 30.17 10.92
C PRO A 168 -6.90 29.19 12.05
N ASP A 169 -7.04 29.59 13.32
CA ASP A 169 -6.73 28.73 14.46
C ASP A 169 -7.81 27.68 14.66
N GLU A 170 -9.09 28.05 14.51
CA GLU A 170 -10.21 27.10 14.52
C GLU A 170 -10.07 26.08 13.37
N ILE A 171 -9.87 26.57 12.14
CA ILE A 171 -9.68 25.71 10.95
C ILE A 171 -8.52 24.72 11.14
N LYS A 172 -7.40 25.21 11.70
CA LYS A 172 -6.24 24.39 12.00
C LYS A 172 -6.58 23.32 13.05
N GLN A 173 -7.19 23.72 14.15
CA GLN A 173 -7.53 22.83 15.25
C GLN A 173 -8.46 21.71 14.75
N THR A 174 -9.53 22.07 14.05
CA THR A 174 -10.49 21.11 13.49
C THR A 174 -9.83 20.09 12.57
N ILE A 175 -8.98 20.52 11.62
CA ILE A 175 -8.30 19.56 10.72
C ILE A 175 -7.33 18.66 11.47
N LEU A 176 -6.55 19.19 12.42
CA LEU A 176 -5.62 18.39 13.20
C LEU A 176 -6.35 17.37 14.06
N GLU A 177 -7.51 17.72 14.62
CA GLU A 177 -8.37 16.78 15.36
C GLU A 177 -8.93 15.69 14.45
N ILE A 178 -9.43 16.03 13.26
CA ILE A 178 -9.90 15.03 12.28
C ILE A 178 -8.78 14.06 11.92
N VAL A 179 -7.58 14.57 11.63
CA VAL A 179 -6.41 13.76 11.29
C VAL A 179 -5.98 12.88 12.46
N ALA A 180 -5.96 13.41 13.69
CA ALA A 180 -5.59 12.68 14.89
C ALA A 180 -6.58 11.54 15.19
N THR A 181 -7.88 11.84 15.25
CA THR A 181 -8.92 10.83 15.49
C THR A 181 -8.92 9.75 14.42
N THR A 182 -8.73 10.13 13.15
CA THR A 182 -8.65 9.16 12.04
C THR A 182 -7.39 8.29 12.15
N ARG A 183 -6.24 8.88 12.53
CA ARG A 183 -4.99 8.14 12.75
C ARG A 183 -5.13 7.12 13.88
N ASP A 184 -5.75 7.53 14.98
CA ASP A 184 -5.96 6.65 16.13
C ASP A 184 -6.85 5.47 15.73
N TYR A 185 -7.95 5.73 15.02
CA TYR A 185 -8.81 4.69 14.49
C TYR A 185 -8.07 3.70 13.56
N LEU A 186 -7.30 4.22 12.60
CA LEU A 186 -6.51 3.36 11.71
C LEU A 186 -5.46 2.55 12.47
N THR A 187 -4.89 3.10 13.53
CA THR A 187 -3.94 2.41 14.40
C THR A 187 -4.62 1.26 15.14
N GLU A 188 -5.82 1.47 15.70
CA GLU A 188 -6.62 0.42 16.33
C GLU A 188 -6.97 -0.70 15.35
N LEU A 189 -7.40 -0.35 14.14
CA LEU A 189 -7.68 -1.33 13.09
C LEU A 189 -6.45 -2.15 12.72
N LEU A 190 -5.26 -1.55 12.67
CA LEU A 190 -4.02 -2.28 12.40
C LEU A 190 -3.65 -3.22 13.54
N GLN A 191 -3.88 -2.82 14.79
CA GLN A 191 -3.65 -3.69 15.94
C GLN A 191 -4.57 -4.92 15.93
N ILE A 192 -5.83 -4.74 15.50
CA ILE A 192 -6.82 -5.83 15.40
C ILE A 192 -6.55 -6.73 14.18
N ALA A 193 -6.27 -6.13 13.02
CA ALA A 193 -6.23 -6.85 11.74
C ALA A 193 -4.81 -7.28 11.30
N GLY A 194 -3.77 -6.85 12.01
CA GLY A 194 -2.37 -7.24 11.85
C GLY A 194 -1.69 -6.72 10.58
N SER A 195 -2.14 -7.15 9.39
CA SER A 195 -1.48 -6.87 8.10
C SER A 195 -2.42 -6.47 6.96
N THR A 196 -3.74 -6.51 7.18
CA THR A 196 -4.75 -6.09 6.19
C THR A 196 -5.93 -5.42 6.85
N ILE A 197 -6.18 -4.16 6.51
CA ILE A 197 -7.47 -3.51 6.78
C ILE A 197 -8.43 -3.93 5.66
N ARG A 198 -9.48 -4.68 6.00
CA ARG A 198 -10.55 -5.07 5.08
C ARG A 198 -11.77 -4.18 5.30
N ASP A 199 -12.55 -3.93 4.25
CA ASP A 199 -13.70 -3.01 4.25
C ASP A 199 -14.82 -3.41 5.24
N ASP A 200 -14.87 -4.69 5.62
CA ASP A 200 -15.78 -5.27 6.63
C ASP A 200 -15.39 -4.93 8.08
N PHE A 201 -14.15 -4.47 8.33
CA PHE A 201 -13.73 -3.94 9.63
C PHE A 201 -14.04 -2.45 9.81
N LEU A 202 -14.38 -1.76 8.73
CA LEU A 202 -14.87 -0.39 8.80
C LEU A 202 -16.32 -0.47 9.28
N SER A 203 -16.63 0.05 10.47
CA SER A 203 -18.02 0.04 10.97
C SER A 203 -18.90 0.91 10.05
N PRO A 204 -20.11 0.45 9.66
CA PRO A 204 -21.08 1.29 8.93
C PRO A 204 -21.66 2.38 9.82
N ASP A 205 -21.65 2.14 11.13
CA ASP A 205 -22.19 3.04 12.12
C ASP A 205 -21.02 3.77 12.76
N TYR A 206 -21.03 5.09 12.64
CA TYR A 206 -20.24 6.02 13.44
C TYR A 206 -20.28 5.55 14.90
N PRO A 207 -19.16 5.10 15.50
CA PRO A 207 -19.09 5.09 16.94
C PRO A 207 -19.07 6.57 17.37
N ASP A 208 -19.91 6.97 18.32
CA ASP A 208 -19.91 8.32 18.90
C ASP A 208 -18.51 8.77 19.39
N SER A 209 -17.56 7.83 19.52
CA SER A 209 -16.15 8.09 19.79
C SER A 209 -15.35 8.73 18.65
N TRP A 210 -15.96 9.01 17.48
CA TRP A 210 -15.31 9.62 16.31
C TRP A 210 -15.56 11.11 16.16
N LEU A 211 -16.46 11.68 16.96
CA LEU A 211 -16.65 13.12 17.01
C LEU A 211 -15.55 13.72 17.90
N PRO A 212 -14.82 14.76 17.44
CA PRO A 212 -14.01 15.56 18.36
C PRO A 212 -14.93 16.07 19.48
N LYS A 213 -14.46 15.92 20.73
CA LYS A 213 -15.21 16.33 21.92
C LYS A 213 -15.25 17.84 22.05
#